data_AF-A0A1M7SJC9-F1
#
_entry.id   AF-A0A1M7SJC9-F1
#
_cell.length_a   1.000
_cell.length_b   1.000
_cell.length_c   1.000
_cell.angle_alpha   90.00
_cell.angle_beta   90.00
_cell.angle_gamma   90.00
#
_symmetry.space_group_name_H-M   'P 1'
#
loop_
_entity.id
_entity.type
_entity.pdbx_description
1 polymer ?
#
loop_
_entity_poly.entity_id
_entity_poly.type
_entity_poly.pdbx_seq_one_letter_code
_entity_poly.pdbx_strand_id
1 'polypeptide(L)' 'MCFRPPNVSKPTRCSCGTLNPPSAPKCRKCGAPLAAAEIETFTCPRCGTQSPVTAAACGNCGLTAEEAAAYKNPED' A
#
# COMPACT_ATOMS: atom_id res chain seq x y z
N MET A 1 1.12 24.74 26.51
CA MET A 1 1.21 23.28 26.24
C MET A 1 0.67 23.03 24.83
N CYS A 2 1.48 22.48 23.92
CA CYS A 2 1.04 22.21 22.54
C CYS A 2 0.11 20.99 22.53
N PHE A 3 -1.17 21.20 22.22
CA PHE A 3 -2.18 20.15 22.08
C PHE A 3 -1.92 19.40 20.78
N ARG A 4 -1.38 18.18 20.86
CA ARG A 4 -1.16 17.31 19.68
C ARG A 4 -2.33 16.31 19.61
N PRO A 5 -3.29 16.49 18.70
CA PRO A 5 -4.44 15.60 18.60
C PRO A 5 -3.98 14.16 18.28
N PRO A 6 -4.60 13.14 18.91
CA PRO A 6 -4.19 11.74 18.78
C PRO A 6 -4.48 11.13 17.41
N ASN A 7 -5.22 11.84 16.55
CA ASN A 7 -5.74 11.33 15.28
C ASN A 7 -4.96 11.85 14.05
N VAL A 8 -3.68 12.18 14.22
CA VAL A 8 -2.80 12.51 13.09
C VAL A 8 -1.76 11.41 12.97
N SER A 9 -1.89 10.63 11.90
CA SER A 9 -0.91 9.62 11.50
C SER A 9 0.49 10.21 11.58
N LYS A 10 1.38 9.53 12.33
CA LYS A 10 2.70 10.08 12.68
C LYS A 10 3.50 10.35 11.39
N PRO A 11 4.12 11.55 11.25
CA PRO A 11 4.95 11.84 10.09
C PRO A 11 6.22 10.97 10.09
N THR A 12 6.59 10.48 8.91
CA THR A 12 7.78 9.66 8.68
C THR A 12 9.00 10.55 8.50
N ARG A 13 9.98 10.42 9.40
CA ARG A 13 11.26 11.11 9.30
C ARG A 13 12.17 10.38 8.31
N CYS A 14 12.66 11.10 7.32
CA CYS A 14 13.70 10.60 6.42
C CYS A 14 15.09 10.75 7.05
N SER A 15 16.05 9.92 6.65
CA SER A 15 17.46 10.00 7.03
C SER A 15 18.11 11.35 6.71
N CYS A 16 17.57 12.10 5.74
CA CYS A 16 18.02 13.47 5.42
C CYS A 16 17.50 14.55 6.39
N GLY A 17 16.70 14.17 7.40
CA GLY A 17 16.11 15.05 8.40
C GLY A 17 14.73 15.61 8.05
N THR A 18 14.25 15.44 6.83
CA THR A 18 12.91 15.92 6.41
C THR A 18 11.79 15.06 6.99
N LEU A 19 10.76 15.71 7.51
CA LEU A 19 9.49 15.07 7.86
C LEU A 19 8.61 14.94 6.62
N ASN A 20 8.16 13.72 6.36
CA ASN A 20 7.29 13.39 5.25
C ASN A 20 5.97 12.85 5.81
N PRO A 21 4.87 12.97 5.05
CA PRO A 21 3.63 12.31 5.44
C PRO A 21 3.84 10.78 5.48
N PRO A 22 3.07 10.05 6.30
CA PRO A 22 3.22 8.61 6.44
C PRO A 22 3.07 7.91 5.09
N SER A 23 2.10 8.30 4.27
CA SER A 23 1.86 7.69 2.95
C SER A 23 2.82 8.16 1.84
N ALA A 24 3.90 8.90 2.14
CA ALA A 24 4.83 9.34 1.11
C ALA A 24 5.70 8.16 0.63
N PRO A 25 5.71 7.83 -0.68
CA PRO A 25 6.56 6.76 -1.20
C PRO A 25 8.05 7.13 -1.22
N LYS A 26 8.35 8.43 -1.30
CA LYS A 26 9.70 8.98 -1.38
C LYS A 26 9.79 10.26 -0.56
N CYS A 27 11.00 10.59 -0.10
CA CYS A 27 11.25 11.83 0.57
C CYS A 27 11.14 13.00 -0.40
N ARG A 28 10.32 14.00 -0.04
CA ARG A 28 10.12 15.20 -0.86
C ARG A 28 11.36 16.08 -1.03
N LYS A 29 12.38 15.91 -0.18
CA LYS A 29 13.61 16.70 -0.21
C LYS A 29 14.75 15.98 -0.95
N CYS A 30 15.06 14.75 -0.54
CA CYS A 30 16.22 14.03 -1.07
C CYS A 30 15.86 12.90 -2.05
N GLY A 31 14.57 12.62 -2.28
CA GLY A 31 14.13 11.56 -3.17
C GLY A 31 14.32 10.13 -2.63
N ALA A 32 14.88 9.97 -1.42
CA ALA A 32 15.09 8.65 -0.83
C ALA A 32 13.77 7.89 -0.63
N PRO A 33 13.72 6.58 -0.89
CA PRO A 33 12.51 5.77 -0.67
C PRO A 33 12.15 5.77 0.81
N LEU A 34 10.87 5.96 1.12
CA LEU A 34 10.35 5.90 2.48
C LEU A 34 9.55 4.60 2.63
N ALA A 35 9.79 3.87 3.71
CA ALA A 35 9.23 2.54 3.96
C ALA A 35 7.70 2.51 4.22
N ALA A 36 7.00 3.62 3.98
CA ALA A 36 5.62 3.82 4.43
C ALA A 36 4.63 4.02 3.25
N ALA A 37 4.99 3.54 2.07
CA ALA A 37 3.97 3.06 1.14
C ALA A 37 3.43 1.75 1.74
N GLU A 38 2.43 1.85 2.61
CA GLU A 38 1.56 0.72 2.90
C GLU A 38 0.87 0.40 1.58
N ILE A 39 1.52 -0.45 0.78
CA ILE A 39 0.93 -0.99 -0.42
C ILE A 39 -0.13 -1.95 0.10
N GLU A 40 -1.38 -1.49 0.11
CA GLU A 40 -2.49 -2.35 0.53
C GLU A 40 -2.43 -3.62 -0.32
N THR A 41 -2.49 -4.77 0.33
CA THR A 41 -2.44 -6.06 -0.35
C THR A 41 -3.81 -6.71 -0.27
N PHE A 42 -4.33 -7.18 -1.39
CA PHE A 42 -5.53 -8.00 -1.43
C PHE A 42 -5.14 -9.47 -1.52
N THR A 43 -5.97 -10.34 -0.93
CA THR A 43 -5.85 -11.78 -1.12
C THR A 43 -6.50 -12.17 -2.44
N CYS A 44 -5.74 -12.77 -3.34
CA CYS A 44 -6.24 -13.20 -4.64
C CYS A 44 -7.31 -14.31 -4.46
N PRO A 45 -8.53 -14.15 -5.00
CA PRO A 45 -9.59 -15.14 -4.81
C PRO A 45 -9.37 -16.43 -5.64
N ARG A 46 -8.53 -16.39 -6.69
CA ARG A 46 -8.19 -17.55 -7.52
C ARG A 46 -7.16 -18.47 -6.86
N CYS A 47 -6.14 -17.91 -6.19
CA CYS A 47 -4.98 -18.68 -5.70
C CYS A 47 -4.63 -18.45 -4.23
N GLY A 48 -5.35 -17.58 -3.53
CA GLY A 48 -5.10 -17.24 -2.13
C GLY A 48 -3.83 -16.41 -1.88
N THR A 49 -3.09 -16.01 -2.92
CA THR A 49 -1.84 -15.25 -2.75
C THR A 49 -2.12 -13.77 -2.49
N GLN A 50 -1.41 -13.17 -1.53
CA GLN A 50 -1.46 -11.73 -1.31
C GLN A 50 -0.76 -11.00 -2.45
N SER A 51 -1.46 -10.07 -3.09
CA SER A 51 -0.93 -9.22 -4.15
C SER A 51 -1.23 -7.75 -3.84
N PRO A 52 -0.34 -6.83 -4.21
CA PRO A 52 -0.59 -5.41 -3.97
C PRO A 52 -1.80 -4.95 -4.79
N VAL A 53 -2.69 -4.14 -4.20
CA VAL A 53 -3.87 -3.58 -4.89
C VAL A 53 -3.47 -2.70 -6.08
N THR A 54 -2.22 -2.21 -6.09
CA THR A 54 -1.66 -1.43 -7.19
C THR A 54 -1.14 -2.28 -8.35
N ALA A 55 -1.05 -3.60 -8.21
CA ALA A 55 -0.66 -4.45 -9.32
C ALA A 55 -1.83 -4.70 -10.28
N ALA A 56 -1.55 -4.61 -11.58
CA ALA A 56 -2.50 -4.93 -12.63
C ALA A 56 -2.94 -6.41 -12.62
N ALA A 57 -2.10 -7.29 -12.06
CA ALA A 57 -2.37 -8.71 -11.93
C ALA A 57 -1.71 -9.32 -10.68
N CYS A 58 -2.27 -10.44 -10.22
CA CYS A 58 -1.67 -11.25 -9.17
C CYS A 58 -0.32 -11.79 -9.62
N GLY A 59 0.72 -11.60 -8.79
CA GLY A 59 2.08 -12.03 -9.12
C GLY A 59 2.30 -13.54 -9.15
N ASN A 60 1.35 -14.34 -8.65
CA ASN A 60 1.46 -15.80 -8.62
C ASN A 60 0.65 -16.47 -9.74
N CYS A 61 -0.64 -16.15 -9.86
CA CYS A 61 -1.52 -16.79 -10.83
C CYS A 61 -1.82 -15.93 -12.07
N GLY A 62 -1.30 -14.70 -12.13
CA GLY A 62 -1.55 -13.78 -13.24
C GLY A 62 -2.97 -13.23 -13.32
N LEU A 63 -3.82 -13.46 -12.30
CA LEU A 63 -5.20 -12.97 -12.28
C LEU A 63 -5.21 -11.45 -12.34
N THR A 64 -5.75 -10.89 -13.41
CA THR A 64 -5.88 -9.43 -13.58
C THR A 64 -6.96 -8.85 -12.67
N ALA A 65 -6.93 -7.53 -12.45
CA ALA A 65 -7.98 -6.83 -11.71
C ALA A 65 -9.38 -7.01 -12.35
N GLU A 66 -9.44 -7.10 -13.68
CA GLU A 66 -10.69 -7.32 -14.44
C GLU A 66 -11.26 -8.72 -14.17
N GLU A 67 -10.41 -9.75 -14.18
CA GLU A 67 -10.81 -11.11 -13.81
C GLU A 67 -11.15 -11.24 -12.32
N ALA A 68 -10.44 -10.51 -11.44
CA ALA A 68 -10.75 -10.47 -10.01
C ALA A 68 -12.11 -9.82 -9.73
N ALA A 69 -12.50 -8.80 -10.49
CA ALA A 69 -13.84 -8.19 -10.41
C ALA A 69 -14.95 -9.11 -10.97
N ALA A 70 -14.62 -9.92 -11.98
CA ALA A 70 -15.53 -10.92 -12.55
C ALA A 70 -15.62 -12.20 -11.71
N TYR A 71 -14.70 -12.42 -10.76
CA TYR A 71 -14.73 -13.53 -9.82
C TYR A 71 -15.83 -13.33 -8.76
N LYS A 72 -17.09 -13.40 -9.20
CA LYS A 72 -18.20 -13.78 -8.30
C LYS A 72 -17.95 -15.23 -7.93
N ASN A 73 -17.67 -15.48 -6.65
CA ASN A 73 -17.43 -16.80 -6.07
C ASN A 73 -18.24 -17.91 -6.76
N PRO A 74 -17.60 -18.89 -7.42
CA PRO A 74 -18.22 -20.18 -7.65
C PRO A 74 -18.15 -20.95 -6.33
N GLU A 75 -19.06 -20.64 -5.40
CA GLU A 75 -19.46 -21.59 -4.36
C GLU A 75 -20.46 -22.54 -5.03
N ASP A 76 -19.97 -23.68 -5.54
CA ASP A 76 -20.72 -24.93 -5.67
C ASP A 76 -19.96 -26.02 -4.92
#